data_AF-A0A2C5ZDA0-F1
#
_entry.id   AF-A0A2C5ZDA0-F1
#
_cell.length_a   1.000
_cell.length_b   1.000
_cell.length_c   1.000
_cell.angle_alpha   90.00
_cell.angle_beta   90.00
_cell.angle_gamma   90.00
#
_symmetry.space_group_name_H-M   'P 1'
#
loop_
_entity.id
_entity.type
_entity.pdbx_description
1 polymer ?
#
loop_
_entity_poly.entity_id
_entity_poly.type
_entity_poly.pdbx_seq_one_letter_code
_entity_poly.pdbx_strand_id
1 'polypeptide(L)'
;MTKKPIRLPPLKILRVHSPKKKIENPCLAIMSSVLACWASAGYSTTGCAAVETQLRQCMDGPKPPGAAINPINYHLLRMKRYLIQNPKHK
;
A
#
# COMPACT_ATOMS: atom_id res chain seq x y z
N MET A 1 13.59 -26.37 2.25
CA MET A 1 12.85 -26.59 3.52
C MET A 1 12.38 -25.24 4.06
N THR A 2 11.08 -24.98 4.08
CA THR A 2 10.51 -23.75 4.64
C THR A 2 10.49 -23.85 6.17
N LYS A 3 11.18 -22.92 6.86
CA LYS A 3 11.19 -22.87 8.33
C LYS A 3 9.81 -22.46 8.84
N LYS A 4 9.32 -23.18 9.86
CA LYS A 4 8.07 -22.81 10.55
C LYS A 4 8.23 -21.44 11.22
N PRO A 5 7.20 -20.58 11.20
CA PRO A 5 7.27 -19.26 11.83
C PRO A 5 7.48 -19.39 13.35
N ILE A 6 8.30 -18.49 13.89
CA ILE A 6 8.61 -18.45 15.31
C ILE A 6 7.39 -18.08 16.15
N ARG A 7 7.33 -18.57 17.38
CA ARG A 7 6.39 -18.04 18.38
C ARG A 7 6.91 -16.68 18.84
N LEU A 8 6.01 -15.70 18.84
CA LEU A 8 6.31 -14.35 19.30
C LEU A 8 6.58 -14.34 20.82
N PRO A 9 7.54 -13.54 21.31
CA PRO A 9 7.75 -13.33 22.73
C PRO A 9 6.57 -12.55 23.35
N PRO A 10 6.45 -12.49 24.69
CA PRO A 10 5.38 -11.74 25.35
C PRO A 10 5.44 -10.25 24.99
N LEU A 11 4.41 -9.76 24.30
CA LEU A 11 4.27 -8.35 23.89
C LEU A 11 3.28 -7.60 24.79
N LYS A 12 3.49 -6.29 24.99
CA LYS A 12 2.50 -5.42 25.68
C LYS A 12 1.20 -5.31 24.87
N ILE A 13 1.29 -5.03 23.56
CA ILE A 13 0.15 -4.90 22.65
C ILE A 13 0.50 -5.57 21.32
N LEU A 14 -0.38 -6.43 20.80
CA LEU A 14 -0.26 -6.99 19.46
C LEU A 14 -1.07 -6.12 18.49
N ARG A 15 -0.39 -5.28 17.72
CA ARG A 15 -1.01 -4.40 16.72
C ARG A 15 -0.11 -4.19 15.51
N VAL A 16 -0.74 -3.92 14.37
CA VAL A 16 -0.08 -3.37 13.19
C VAL A 16 -0.08 -1.85 13.30
N HIS A 17 1.09 -1.24 13.14
CA HIS A 17 1.25 0.22 13.24
C HIS A 17 0.49 0.96 12.12
N SER A 18 0.62 0.49 10.88
CA SER A 18 -0.05 1.03 9.70
C SER A 18 -1.03 0.02 9.11
N PRO A 19 -2.25 -0.12 9.67
CA PRO A 19 -3.22 -1.13 9.24
C PRO A 19 -3.89 -0.81 7.90
N LYS A 20 -3.86 0.47 7.50
CA LYS A 20 -4.43 0.93 6.22
C LYS A 20 -3.36 0.85 5.15
N LYS A 21 -3.74 0.33 3.97
CA LYS A 21 -2.90 0.43 2.77
C LYS A 21 -2.80 1.89 2.38
N LYS A 22 -1.58 2.38 2.15
CA LYS A 22 -1.36 3.69 1.54
C LYS A 22 -1.81 3.60 0.08
N ILE A 23 -2.83 4.39 -0.26
CA ILE A 23 -3.27 4.54 -1.65
C ILE A 23 -2.31 5.55 -2.26
N GLU A 24 -1.42 5.08 -3.13
CA GLU A 24 -0.56 5.96 -3.92
C GLU A 24 -1.39 6.67 -4.99
N ASN A 25 -0.96 7.87 -5.38
CA ASN A 25 -1.68 8.65 -6.39
C ASN A 25 -1.58 7.96 -7.77
N PRO A 26 -2.71 7.61 -8.41
CA PRO A 26 -2.71 6.91 -9.69
C PRO A 26 -2.04 7.70 -10.83
N CYS A 27 -2.04 9.04 -10.76
CA CYS A 27 -1.46 9.88 -11.80
C CYS A 27 0.06 9.88 -11.79
N LEU A 28 0.70 9.44 -10.69
CA LEU A 28 2.17 9.38 -10.61
C LEU A 28 2.75 8.36 -11.60
N ALA A 29 2.08 7.22 -11.79
CA ALA A 29 2.52 6.20 -12.75
C ALA A 29 2.38 6.70 -14.20
N ILE A 30 1.31 7.44 -14.49
CA ILE A 30 1.09 8.05 -15.81
C ILE A 30 2.12 9.16 -16.06
N MET A 31 2.38 9.99 -15.05
CA MET A 31 3.40 11.04 -15.11
C MET A 31 4.79 10.46 -15.38
N SER A 32 5.18 9.36 -14.70
CA SER A 32 6.45 8.68 -15.01
C SER A 32 6.51 8.15 -16.44
N SER A 33 5.36 7.76 -17.00
CA SER A 33 5.27 7.30 -18.40
C SER A 33 5.45 8.45 -19.39
N VAL A 34 4.93 9.65 -19.08
CA VAL A 34 5.17 10.87 -19.87
C VAL A 34 6.66 11.22 -19.85
N LEU A 35 7.30 11.22 -18.68
CA LEU A 35 8.73 11.50 -18.56
C LEU A 35 9.58 10.49 -19.33
N ALA A 36 9.23 9.21 -19.28
CA ALA A 36 9.90 8.17 -20.05
C ALA A 36 9.74 8.39 -21.56
N CYS A 37 8.53 8.78 -22.01
CA CYS A 37 8.28 9.09 -23.41
C CYS A 37 9.12 10.29 -23.89
N TRP A 38 9.18 11.38 -23.12
CA TRP A 38 10.03 12.52 -23.46
C TRP A 38 11.53 12.17 -23.47
N ALA A 39 11.96 11.30 -22.55
CA ALA A 39 13.34 10.84 -22.49
C ALA A 39 13.75 9.98 -23.70
N SER A 40 12.81 9.28 -24.32
CA SER A 40 13.09 8.33 -25.41
C SER A 40 12.78 8.88 -26.80
N ALA A 41 11.65 9.57 -26.96
CA ALA A 41 11.19 10.12 -28.24
C ALA A 41 11.53 11.61 -28.43
N GLY A 42 12.00 12.29 -27.38
CA GLY A 42 12.21 13.74 -27.38
C GLY A 42 10.99 14.51 -26.86
N TYR A 43 11.23 15.75 -26.44
CA TYR A 43 10.21 16.61 -25.85
C TYR A 43 9.09 16.93 -26.84
N SER A 44 7.83 16.72 -26.43
CA SER A 44 6.63 17.12 -27.17
C SER A 44 6.54 16.57 -28.60
N THR A 45 6.99 15.34 -28.83
CA THR A 45 6.74 14.65 -30.10
C THR A 45 5.31 14.10 -30.16
N THR A 46 4.75 13.99 -31.37
CA THR A 46 3.40 13.46 -31.60
C THR A 46 3.18 12.06 -31.00
N GLY A 47 4.25 11.29 -30.79
CA GLY A 47 4.21 9.98 -30.14
C GLY A 47 3.82 10.01 -28.66
N CYS A 48 4.04 11.11 -27.94
CA CYS A 48 3.72 11.21 -26.51
C CYS A 48 2.32 11.79 -26.23
N ALA A 49 1.61 12.28 -27.25
CA ALA A 49 0.33 12.98 -27.09
C ALA A 49 -0.73 12.13 -26.37
N ALA A 50 -0.78 10.82 -26.64
CA ALA A 50 -1.72 9.91 -25.99
C ALA A 50 -1.44 9.72 -24.49
N VAL A 51 -0.17 9.75 -24.07
CA VAL A 51 0.19 9.61 -22.65
C VAL A 51 -0.04 10.92 -21.90
N GLU A 52 0.17 12.05 -22.57
CA GLU A 52 -0.14 13.38 -22.03
C GLU A 52 -1.65 13.59 -21.83
N THR A 53 -2.49 13.11 -22.75
CA THR A 53 -3.96 13.18 -22.57
C THR A 53 -4.43 12.30 -21.42
N GLN A 54 -3.86 11.11 -21.25
CA GLN A 54 -4.14 10.25 -20.09
C GLN A 54 -3.76 10.94 -18.77
N LEU A 55 -2.64 11.68 -18.74
CA LEU A 55 -2.25 12.43 -17.55
C LEU A 55 -3.26 13.53 -17.22
N ARG A 56 -3.73 14.28 -18.22
CA ARG A 56 -4.78 15.31 -18.03
C ARG A 56 -6.06 14.70 -17.49
N GLN A 57 -6.54 13.61 -18.09
CA GLN A 57 -7.73 12.90 -17.62
C GLN A 57 -7.60 12.43 -16.17
N CYS A 58 -6.41 11.98 -15.76
CA CYS A 58 -6.17 11.58 -14.38
C CYS A 58 -6.21 12.76 -13.40
N MET A 59 -5.66 13.91 -13.80
CA MET A 59 -5.60 15.12 -12.96
C MET A 59 -6.93 15.86 -12.89
N ASP A 60 -7.72 15.84 -13.97
CA ASP A 60 -9.06 16.44 -14.04
C ASP A 60 -10.12 15.58 -13.31
N GLY A 61 -9.82 14.29 -13.11
CA GLY A 61 -10.70 13.36 -12.42
C GLY A 61 -10.86 13.63 -10.92
N PRO A 62 -11.96 13.16 -10.30
CA PRO A 62 -12.13 13.26 -8.86
C PRO A 62 -11.08 12.45 -8.11
N LYS A 63 -10.63 12.96 -6.97
CA LYS A 63 -9.68 12.25 -6.10
C LYS A 63 -10.24 10.88 -5.71
N PRO A 64 -9.44 9.79 -5.77
CA PRO A 64 -9.91 8.47 -5.37
C PRO A 64 -10.36 8.46 -3.90
N PRO A 65 -11.39 7.67 -3.57
CA PRO A 65 -11.87 7.55 -2.20
C PRO A 65 -10.77 7.01 -1.27
N GLY A 66 -10.81 7.46 -0.02
CA GLY A 66 -9.87 6.98 1.00
C GLY A 66 -10.00 5.48 1.26
N ALA A 67 -8.93 4.85 1.74
CA ALA A 67 -8.94 3.44 2.08
C ALA A 67 -9.96 3.15 3.19
N ALA A 68 -10.71 2.05 3.03
CA ALA A 68 -11.63 1.56 4.05
C ALA A 68 -10.92 1.33 5.40
N ILE A 69 -11.69 1.46 6.49
CA ILE A 69 -11.18 1.21 7.83
C ILE A 69 -10.85 -0.29 7.94
N ASN A 70 -9.61 -0.60 8.34
CA ASN A 70 -9.18 -1.97 8.56
C ASN A 70 -9.28 -2.33 10.06
N PRO A 71 -10.22 -3.22 10.47
CA PRO A 71 -10.40 -3.61 11.87
C PRO A 71 -9.36 -4.64 12.37
N ILE A 72 -8.25 -4.87 11.66
CA ILE A 72 -7.24 -5.88 12.05
C ILE A 72 -6.76 -5.76 13.51
N ASN A 73 -6.55 -4.54 14.01
CA ASN A 73 -6.07 -4.32 15.37
C ASN A 73 -7.11 -4.74 16.43
N TYR A 74 -8.40 -4.68 16.12
CA TYR A 74 -9.46 -5.18 17.01
C TYR A 74 -9.35 -6.70 17.19
N HIS A 75 -9.16 -7.43 16.10
CA HIS A 75 -9.03 -8.89 16.13
C HIS A 75 -7.70 -9.34 16.75
N LEU A 76 -6.59 -8.66 16.41
CA LEU A 76 -5.27 -8.98 16.96
C LEU A 76 -5.22 -8.82 18.49
N LEU A 77 -5.91 -7.80 19.03
CA LEU A 77 -5.97 -7.60 20.48
C LEU A 77 -6.66 -8.78 21.19
N ARG A 78 -7.76 -9.29 20.60
CA ARG A 78 -8.51 -10.45 21.13
C ARG A 78 -7.73 -11.76 20.96
N MET A 79 -7.01 -11.92 19.85
CA MET A 79 -6.25 -13.14 19.54
C MET A 79 -4.90 -13.22 20.26
N LYS A 80 -4.39 -12.10 20.79
CA LYS A 80 -3.11 -11.99 21.50
C LYS A 80 -2.85 -13.16 22.48
N ARG A 81 -3.86 -13.50 23.30
CA ARG A 81 -3.76 -14.58 24.30
C ARG A 81 -3.53 -15.96 23.70
N TYR A 82 -4.07 -16.23 22.51
CA TYR A 82 -3.96 -17.53 21.85
C TYR A 82 -2.70 -17.67 20.97
N LEU A 83 -2.15 -16.54 20.52
CA LEU A 83 -1.02 -16.53 19.58
C LEU A 83 0.34 -16.47 20.29
N ILE A 84 0.42 -15.70 21.38
CA ILE A 84 1.68 -15.36 22.07
C ILE A 84 1.86 -16.18 23.37
N GLN A 85 0.78 -16.67 24.01
CA GLN A 85 0.91 -17.45 25.24
C GLN A 85 0.92 -18.95 24.97
N ASN A 86 1.93 -19.65 25.50
CA ASN A 86 1.80 -20.92 26.25
C ASN A 86 3.16 -21.30 26.88
N PRO A 87 3.32 -21.92 28.09
CA PRO A 87 2.35 -22.47 29.05
C PRO A 87 2.68 -22.25 30.57
N LYS A 88 3.46 -21.24 31.00
CA LYS A 88 4.12 -21.22 32.34
C LYS A 88 3.71 -20.13 33.37
N HIS A 89 2.60 -19.44 33.20
CA HIS A 89 2.04 -18.56 34.24
C HIS A 89 0.54 -18.91 34.36
N LYS A 90 0.17 -19.90 35.19
CA LYS A 90 -0.02 -19.86 36.65
C LYS A 90 -1.15 -18.94 37.05
#